data_AF-A0A2V9QUQ3-F1
#
_entry.id   AF-A0A2V9QUQ3-F1
#
_cell.length_a   1.000
_cell.length_b   1.000
_cell.length_c   1.000
_cell.angle_alpha   90.00
_cell.angle_beta   90.00
_cell.angle_gamma   90.00
#
_symmetry.space_group_name_H-M   'P 1'
#
loop_
_entity.id
_entity.type
_entity.pdbx_description
1 polymer ?
#
loop_
_entity_poly.entity_id
_entity_poly.type
_entity_poly.pdbx_seq_one_letter_code
_entity_poly.pdbx_strand_id
1 'polypeptide(L)'
;MKPASVAASPAQEDIRLISSPATSRIEFFPHMLALICVLTLAPAAVAGTVTITSPTNGATVASPVHVHATYSGSASYMKLWLDHKASTVQSNTNVFDQQISLSSGAHVITVQALDSSNGLIYADTVNITVGSSGATVTVSPGSATLNTGSTLQFTATDSAGLTVTWSATGGTITSNGLYTAGTTAGTFKVTATDSNNNLGTASVTIQNSTRGSTARRARCS
;
A
#
# COMPACT_ATOMS: atom_id res chain seq x y z
N MET A 1 31.73 20.06 -61.32
CA MET A 1 32.68 19.70 -60.25
C MET A 1 33.75 18.79 -60.84
N LYS A 2 34.97 18.80 -60.28
CA LYS A 2 36.22 18.32 -60.89
C LYS A 2 36.58 16.89 -60.42
N PRO A 3 37.03 15.97 -61.30
CA PRO A 3 37.58 14.66 -60.92
C PRO A 3 39.12 14.64 -60.81
N ALA A 4 39.69 13.47 -60.51
CA ALA A 4 41.10 13.15 -60.19
C ALA A 4 41.53 13.48 -58.74
N SER A 5 42.44 12.75 -58.08
CA SER A 5 43.51 11.88 -58.63
C SER A 5 44.03 10.82 -57.64
N VAL A 6 44.62 9.73 -58.17
CA VAL A 6 45.84 8.97 -57.71
C VAL A 6 46.01 8.72 -56.19
N ALA A 7 45.97 7.50 -55.63
CA ALA A 7 46.73 6.25 -55.86
C ALA A 7 48.17 6.21 -55.30
N ALA A 8 48.46 5.29 -54.36
CA ALA A 8 49.80 4.70 -54.09
C ALA A 8 49.74 3.46 -53.16
N SER A 9 50.29 2.33 -53.63
CA SER A 9 50.83 1.18 -52.85
C SER A 9 52.36 1.42 -52.62
N PRO A 10 53.26 0.50 -52.17
CA PRO A 10 53.22 -0.94 -51.80
C PRO A 10 53.34 -1.15 -50.27
N ALA A 11 53.73 -2.27 -49.64
CA ALA A 11 54.20 -3.64 -49.99
C ALA A 11 53.62 -4.64 -48.94
N GLN A 12 53.60 -5.98 -49.04
CA GLN A 12 54.38 -7.06 -49.70
C GLN A 12 55.63 -7.58 -48.98
N GLU A 13 55.44 -8.70 -48.26
CA GLU A 13 56.19 -9.97 -48.23
C GLU A 13 55.14 -11.03 -47.81
N ASP A 14 54.81 -12.14 -48.49
CA ASP A 14 55.52 -13.03 -49.43
C ASP A 14 56.69 -13.78 -48.73
N ILE A 15 56.94 -15.08 -48.89
CA ILE A 15 56.50 -16.10 -49.88
C ILE A 15 56.45 -17.48 -49.19
N ARG A 16 55.96 -18.52 -49.90
CA ARG A 16 56.21 -19.98 -49.74
C ARG A 16 55.19 -20.74 -48.85
N LEU A 17 54.65 -21.92 -49.23
CA LEU A 17 54.95 -22.81 -50.37
C LEU A 17 53.85 -23.91 -50.54
N ILE A 18 53.48 -24.27 -51.78
CA ILE A 18 52.99 -25.59 -52.33
C ILE A 18 52.00 -26.50 -51.54
N SER A 19 51.23 -27.42 -52.15
CA SER A 19 50.74 -27.62 -53.53
C SER A 19 49.72 -28.77 -53.56
N SER A 20 48.65 -28.62 -54.33
CA SER A 20 47.91 -29.71 -55.02
C SER A 20 47.18 -30.78 -54.18
N PRO A 21 46.23 -31.53 -54.80
CA PRO A 21 45.14 -32.18 -54.08
C PRO A 21 45.26 -33.72 -54.01
N ALA A 22 44.44 -34.32 -53.13
CA ALA A 22 43.49 -35.42 -53.42
C ALA A 22 43.32 -36.42 -52.26
N THR A 23 42.12 -36.98 -52.17
CA THR A 23 41.81 -38.36 -51.73
C THR A 23 41.92 -38.73 -50.24
N SER A 24 40.72 -38.90 -49.65
CA SER A 24 40.36 -39.92 -48.64
C SER A 24 41.02 -39.94 -47.25
N ARG A 25 40.20 -39.75 -46.21
CA ARG A 25 39.55 -40.84 -45.43
C ARG A 25 38.65 -40.24 -44.34
N ILE A 26 37.45 -40.78 -44.17
CA ILE A 26 36.62 -40.50 -42.98
C ILE A 26 37.08 -41.44 -41.87
N GLU A 27 38.06 -40.99 -41.09
CA GLU A 27 38.46 -41.68 -39.85
C GLU A 27 37.56 -41.18 -38.71
N PHE A 28 36.79 -42.09 -38.13
CA PHE A 28 35.99 -41.80 -36.92
C PHE A 28 36.92 -41.68 -35.71
N PHE A 29 37.20 -40.44 -35.28
CA PHE A 29 37.79 -40.17 -33.97
C PHE A 29 36.70 -40.18 -32.88
N PRO A 30 36.70 -41.15 -31.94
CA PRO A 30 35.90 -41.00 -30.73
C PRO A 30 36.59 -40.01 -29.77
N HIS A 31 35.79 -39.39 -28.88
CA HIS A 31 36.18 -38.54 -27.74
C HIS A 31 36.28 -37.01 -27.90
N MET A 32 35.93 -36.42 -29.05
CA MET A 32 35.58 -34.98 -29.04
C MET A 32 34.11 -34.82 -28.61
N LEU A 33 33.89 -34.76 -27.29
CA LEU A 33 32.56 -34.58 -26.70
C LEU A 33 32.04 -33.18 -27.02
N ALA A 34 31.27 -33.05 -28.09
CA ALA A 34 30.64 -31.79 -28.47
C ALA A 34 29.74 -31.30 -27.33
N LEU A 35 30.07 -30.15 -26.76
CA LEU A 35 29.21 -29.44 -25.80
C LEU A 35 28.02 -28.84 -26.56
N ILE A 36 27.11 -29.71 -27.00
CA ILE A 36 25.79 -29.33 -27.44
C ILE A 36 25.11 -28.74 -26.22
N CYS A 37 25.07 -27.41 -26.15
CA CYS A 37 24.18 -26.70 -25.24
C CYS A 37 22.75 -27.03 -25.68
N VAL A 38 22.21 -28.13 -25.14
CA VAL A 38 20.79 -28.43 -25.21
C VAL A 38 20.12 -27.33 -24.40
N LEU A 39 19.70 -26.27 -25.10
CA LEU A 39 18.80 -25.27 -24.55
C LEU A 39 17.47 -25.98 -24.32
N THR A 40 17.36 -26.66 -23.18
CA THR A 40 16.13 -27.26 -22.71
C THR A 40 15.11 -26.13 -22.62
N LEU A 41 14.06 -26.21 -23.45
CA LEU A 41 12.95 -25.29 -23.36
C LEU A 41 12.33 -25.52 -21.98
N ALA A 42 12.63 -24.65 -21.02
CA ALA A 42 11.99 -24.69 -19.72
C ALA A 42 10.48 -24.62 -19.96
N PRO A 43 9.67 -25.53 -19.39
CA PRO A 43 8.23 -25.48 -19.58
C PRO A 43 7.74 -24.11 -19.12
N ALA A 44 6.99 -23.43 -19.98
CA ALA A 44 6.46 -22.11 -19.67
C ALA A 44 5.64 -22.20 -18.38
N ALA A 45 6.15 -21.62 -17.29
CA ALA A 45 5.47 -21.62 -16.02
C ALA A 45 4.11 -20.95 -16.20
N VAL A 46 3.03 -21.65 -15.84
CA VAL A 46 1.69 -21.07 -15.85
C VAL A 46 1.69 -19.94 -14.83
N ALA A 47 1.58 -18.71 -15.31
CA ALA A 47 1.49 -17.54 -14.44
C ALA A 47 0.21 -17.64 -13.61
N GLY A 48 0.34 -17.38 -12.31
CA GLY A 48 -0.80 -17.25 -11.42
C GLY A 48 -1.67 -16.05 -11.80
N THR A 49 -2.97 -16.16 -11.54
CA THR A 49 -3.93 -15.08 -11.73
C THR A 49 -4.71 -14.90 -10.44
N VAL A 50 -4.70 -13.68 -9.89
CA VAL A 50 -5.67 -13.26 -8.87
C VAL A 50 -6.87 -12.67 -9.62
N THR A 51 -8.08 -12.94 -9.13
CA THR A 51 -9.32 -12.38 -9.68
C THR A 51 -10.22 -11.93 -8.53
N ILE A 52 -10.47 -10.62 -8.43
CA ILE A 52 -11.47 -10.04 -7.53
C ILE A 52 -12.83 -10.14 -8.23
N THR A 53 -13.77 -10.84 -7.60
CA THR A 53 -15.14 -11.05 -8.13
C THR A 53 -16.18 -10.21 -7.40
N SER A 54 -15.89 -9.82 -6.17
CA SER A 54 -16.64 -8.84 -5.39
C SER A 54 -15.64 -7.96 -4.63
N PRO A 55 -15.77 -6.63 -4.64
CA PRO A 55 -16.64 -5.83 -5.52
C PRO A 55 -16.11 -5.79 -6.96
N THR A 56 -16.98 -5.46 -7.93
CA THR A 56 -16.55 -5.25 -9.33
C THR A 56 -15.90 -3.87 -9.51
N ASN A 57 -14.99 -3.73 -10.49
CA ASN A 57 -14.34 -2.45 -10.77
C ASN A 57 -15.36 -1.38 -11.21
N GLY A 58 -15.33 -0.22 -10.55
CA GLY A 58 -16.30 0.87 -10.70
C GLY A 58 -17.56 0.74 -9.85
N ALA A 59 -17.72 -0.32 -9.05
CA ALA A 59 -18.92 -0.53 -8.25
C ALA A 59 -19.13 0.58 -7.19
N THR A 60 -20.39 0.93 -6.96
CA THR A 60 -20.81 1.65 -5.76
C THR A 60 -21.36 0.66 -4.74
N VAL A 61 -20.78 0.61 -3.54
CA VAL A 61 -21.08 -0.39 -2.51
C VAL A 61 -21.37 0.27 -1.15
N ALA A 62 -22.10 -0.43 -0.28
CA ALA A 62 -22.25 -0.03 1.11
C ALA A 62 -21.06 -0.52 1.96
N SER A 63 -20.89 0.06 3.14
CA SER A 63 -19.96 -0.41 4.17
C SER A 63 -20.71 -1.25 5.21
N PRO A 64 -20.17 -2.39 5.68
CA PRO A 64 -18.91 -3.03 5.26
C PRO A 64 -18.94 -3.59 3.84
N VAL A 65 -17.79 -3.54 3.16
CA VAL A 65 -17.60 -4.03 1.80
C VAL A 65 -17.19 -5.51 1.82
N HIS A 66 -17.94 -6.34 1.11
CA HIS A 66 -17.59 -7.74 0.87
C HIS A 66 -16.51 -7.85 -0.20
N VAL A 67 -15.31 -8.30 0.19
CA VAL A 67 -14.18 -8.53 -0.72
C VAL A 67 -13.98 -10.03 -0.90
N HIS A 68 -14.38 -10.55 -2.07
CA HIS A 68 -14.20 -11.94 -2.48
C HIS A 68 -13.29 -12.02 -3.72
N ALA A 69 -12.13 -12.66 -3.55
CA ALA A 69 -11.13 -12.87 -4.58
C ALA A 69 -10.57 -14.30 -4.55
N THR A 70 -10.21 -14.83 -5.73
CA THR A 70 -9.64 -16.16 -5.89
C THR A 70 -8.26 -16.10 -6.55
N TYR A 71 -7.41 -17.09 -6.28
CA TYR A 71 -6.12 -17.28 -6.92
C TYR A 71 -6.08 -18.62 -7.66
N SER A 72 -5.57 -18.63 -8.89
CA SER A 72 -5.56 -19.82 -9.76
C SER A 72 -4.46 -20.84 -9.45
N GLY A 73 -3.39 -20.42 -8.77
CA GLY A 73 -2.32 -21.29 -8.26
C GLY A 73 -2.53 -21.65 -6.79
N SER A 74 -1.48 -22.13 -6.12
CA SER A 74 -1.49 -22.38 -4.68
C SER A 74 -0.85 -21.23 -3.91
N ALA A 75 -1.64 -20.47 -3.15
CA ALA A 75 -1.15 -19.31 -2.42
C ALA A 75 -0.51 -19.72 -1.08
N SER A 76 0.68 -19.22 -0.79
CA SER A 76 1.23 -19.18 0.58
C SER A 76 0.40 -18.26 1.46
N TYR A 77 -0.01 -17.12 0.89
CA TYR A 77 -1.04 -16.24 1.45
C TYR A 77 -1.66 -15.36 0.36
N MET A 78 -2.90 -14.94 0.59
CA MET A 78 -3.56 -13.81 -0.05
C MET A 78 -3.71 -12.68 0.96
N LYS A 79 -3.39 -11.46 0.58
CA LYS A 79 -3.39 -10.28 1.46
C LYS A 79 -4.12 -9.11 0.80
N LEU A 80 -4.67 -8.23 1.62
CA LEU A 80 -5.38 -7.02 1.18
C LEU A 80 -4.50 -5.77 1.27
N TRP A 81 -4.65 -4.88 0.31
CA TRP A 81 -4.16 -3.51 0.32
C TRP A 81 -5.35 -2.57 0.07
N LEU A 82 -5.43 -1.52 0.88
CA LEU A 82 -6.46 -0.49 0.80
C LEU A 82 -5.77 0.85 0.56
N ASP A 83 -6.17 1.56 -0.50
CA ASP A 83 -5.62 2.87 -0.88
C ASP A 83 -4.08 2.85 -0.95
N HIS A 84 -3.54 1.81 -1.57
CA HIS A 84 -2.11 1.47 -1.70
C HIS A 84 -1.37 1.15 -0.39
N LYS A 85 -2.05 1.09 0.76
CA LYS A 85 -1.48 0.72 2.05
C LYS A 85 -1.74 -0.75 2.35
N ALA A 86 -0.72 -1.47 2.80
CA ALA A 86 -0.86 -2.87 3.19
C ALA A 86 -1.80 -3.00 4.40
N SER A 87 -2.86 -3.77 4.25
CA SER A 87 -3.73 -4.15 5.37
C SER A 87 -3.04 -5.21 6.23
N THR A 88 -3.52 -5.40 7.45
CA THR A 88 -3.19 -6.57 8.30
C THR A 88 -4.04 -7.79 7.95
N VAL A 89 -5.10 -7.64 7.16
CA VAL A 89 -6.00 -8.72 6.77
C VAL A 89 -5.35 -9.61 5.70
N GLN A 90 -5.24 -10.91 6.01
CA GLN A 90 -4.58 -11.93 5.22
C GLN A 90 -5.29 -13.28 5.41
N SER A 91 -5.37 -14.08 4.33
CA SER A 91 -5.91 -15.44 4.31
C SER A 91 -4.83 -16.39 3.75
N ASN A 92 -4.53 -17.50 4.43
CA ASN A 92 -3.50 -18.45 3.99
C ASN A 92 -4.10 -19.54 3.08
N THR A 93 -4.88 -19.11 2.10
CA THR A 93 -5.75 -19.93 1.24
C THR A 93 -5.82 -19.34 -0.16
N ASN A 94 -6.22 -20.13 -1.16
CA ASN A 94 -6.42 -19.67 -2.55
C ASN A 94 -7.70 -18.84 -2.75
N VAL A 95 -8.42 -18.55 -1.66
CA VAL A 95 -9.61 -17.70 -1.62
C VAL A 95 -9.41 -16.69 -0.49
N PHE A 96 -9.69 -15.43 -0.78
CA PHE A 96 -9.81 -14.34 0.17
C PHE A 96 -11.28 -13.90 0.19
N ASP A 97 -11.94 -14.05 1.33
CA ASP A 97 -13.35 -13.69 1.54
C ASP A 97 -13.46 -12.97 2.89
N GLN A 98 -13.64 -11.65 2.87
CA GLN A 98 -13.66 -10.82 4.08
C GLN A 98 -14.62 -9.63 3.94
N GLN A 99 -15.29 -9.30 5.05
CA GLN A 99 -16.03 -8.03 5.20
C GLN A 99 -15.09 -6.93 5.71
N ILE A 100 -15.02 -5.81 5.00
CA ILE A 100 -14.07 -4.72 5.26
C ILE A 100 -14.84 -3.40 5.45
N SER A 101 -14.84 -2.86 6.67
CA SER A 101 -15.40 -1.53 6.94
C SER A 101 -14.55 -0.43 6.29
N LEU A 102 -15.11 0.28 5.33
CA LEU A 102 -14.50 1.43 4.66
C LEU A 102 -15.35 2.68 4.86
N SER A 103 -14.70 3.82 4.97
CA SER A 103 -15.36 5.14 4.99
C SER A 103 -16.11 5.40 3.68
N SER A 104 -17.07 6.32 3.69
CA SER A 104 -17.68 6.80 2.44
C SER A 104 -16.66 7.56 1.58
N GLY A 105 -16.51 7.21 0.32
CA GLY A 105 -15.54 7.82 -0.59
C GLY A 105 -15.08 6.88 -1.71
N ALA A 106 -14.19 7.36 -2.58
CA ALA A 106 -13.50 6.52 -3.54
C ALA A 106 -12.36 5.77 -2.86
N HIS A 107 -12.29 4.45 -3.06
CA HIS A 107 -11.29 3.57 -2.48
C HIS A 107 -10.69 2.64 -3.53
N VAL A 108 -9.39 2.31 -3.38
CA VAL A 108 -8.68 1.33 -4.20
C VAL A 108 -8.48 0.05 -3.39
N ILE A 109 -9.02 -1.06 -3.88
CA ILE A 109 -8.86 -2.39 -3.31
C ILE A 109 -7.89 -3.17 -4.20
N THR A 110 -6.76 -3.57 -3.65
CA THR A 110 -5.81 -4.48 -4.29
C THR A 110 -5.70 -5.74 -3.46
N VAL A 111 -5.87 -6.91 -4.07
CA VAL A 111 -5.60 -8.21 -3.43
C VAL A 111 -4.37 -8.80 -4.11
N GLN A 112 -3.38 -9.23 -3.31
CA GLN A 112 -2.20 -9.92 -3.82
C GLN A 112 -2.10 -11.33 -3.25
N ALA A 113 -1.64 -12.28 -4.06
CA ALA A 113 -1.31 -13.64 -3.67
C ALA A 113 0.21 -13.86 -3.80
N LEU A 114 0.85 -14.40 -2.76
CA LEU A 114 2.19 -14.96 -2.85
C LEU A 114 2.09 -16.43 -3.28
N ASP A 115 2.63 -16.78 -4.44
CA ASP A 115 2.62 -18.15 -4.93
C ASP A 115 3.59 -19.07 -4.15
N SER A 116 3.12 -20.26 -3.78
CA SER A 116 3.91 -21.22 -2.98
C SER A 116 4.94 -22.03 -3.77
N SER A 117 4.84 -22.08 -5.10
CA SER A 117 5.75 -22.86 -5.95
C SER A 117 6.89 -22.03 -6.54
N ASN A 118 6.65 -20.75 -6.84
CA ASN A 118 7.67 -19.87 -7.42
C ASN A 118 8.02 -18.62 -6.59
N GLY A 119 7.31 -18.34 -5.49
CA GLY A 119 7.58 -17.21 -4.62
C GLY A 119 7.29 -15.83 -5.23
N LEU A 120 6.61 -15.78 -6.38
CA LEU A 120 6.20 -14.54 -7.03
C LEU A 120 4.90 -14.01 -6.43
N ILE A 121 4.73 -12.69 -6.53
CA ILE A 121 3.51 -12.00 -6.10
C ILE A 121 2.66 -11.67 -7.33
N TYR A 122 1.43 -12.15 -7.33
CA TYR A 122 0.40 -11.81 -8.31
C TYR A 122 -0.64 -10.90 -7.66
N ALA A 123 -1.26 -10.01 -8.43
CA ALA A 123 -2.16 -8.99 -7.90
C ALA A 123 -3.32 -8.72 -8.85
N ASP A 124 -4.46 -8.37 -8.27
CA ASP A 124 -5.60 -7.75 -8.97
C ASP A 124 -6.04 -6.50 -8.22
N THR A 125 -6.63 -5.53 -8.92
CA THR A 125 -7.00 -4.22 -8.36
C THR A 125 -8.33 -3.72 -8.93
N VAL A 126 -9.25 -3.41 -8.02
CA VAL A 126 -10.54 -2.79 -8.34
C VAL A 126 -10.66 -1.43 -7.66
N ASN A 127 -11.21 -0.46 -8.38
CA ASN A 127 -11.57 0.84 -7.86
C ASN A 127 -13.05 0.79 -7.49
N ILE A 128 -13.42 1.31 -6.32
CA ILE A 128 -14.82 1.37 -5.88
C ILE A 128 -15.17 2.73 -5.31
N THR A 129 -16.47 3.01 -5.26
CA THR A 129 -17.03 4.08 -4.44
C THR A 129 -17.83 3.46 -3.30
N VAL A 130 -17.44 3.73 -2.06
CA VAL A 130 -18.27 3.41 -0.90
C VAL A 130 -19.28 4.53 -0.75
N GLY A 131 -20.56 4.22 -0.95
CA GLY A 131 -21.65 5.18 -0.76
C GLY A 131 -21.71 5.64 0.70
N SER A 132 -22.03 6.91 0.95
CA SER A 132 -22.45 7.26 2.31
C SER A 132 -23.77 6.58 2.59
N SER A 133 -23.87 5.90 3.73
CA SER A 133 -25.10 5.28 4.22
C SER A 133 -26.13 6.31 4.71
N GLY A 134 -25.88 7.60 4.51
CA GLY A 134 -26.51 8.69 5.26
C GLY A 134 -26.05 8.78 6.73
N ALA A 135 -25.21 7.86 7.21
CA ALA A 135 -24.67 7.90 8.56
C ALA A 135 -23.72 9.10 8.73
N THR A 136 -23.91 9.83 9.82
CA THR A 136 -23.12 11.01 10.20
C THR A 136 -22.79 10.93 11.68
N VAL A 137 -21.50 10.82 11.99
CA VAL A 137 -21.02 10.89 13.36
C VAL A 137 -20.87 12.35 13.75
N THR A 138 -21.60 12.78 14.77
CA THR A 138 -21.57 14.15 15.30
C THR A 138 -20.93 14.15 16.69
N VAL A 139 -20.10 15.15 17.00
CA VAL A 139 -19.41 15.29 18.30
C VAL A 139 -19.86 16.57 18.99
N SER A 140 -20.16 16.49 20.29
CA SER A 140 -20.55 17.62 21.13
C SER A 140 -19.72 17.67 22.41
N PRO A 141 -19.23 18.85 22.85
CA PRO A 141 -19.24 20.12 22.12
C PRO A 141 -18.34 20.05 20.85
N GLY A 142 -18.71 20.77 19.79
CA GLY A 142 -17.93 20.81 18.55
C GLY A 142 -16.59 21.55 18.68
N SER A 143 -16.45 22.40 19.70
CA SER A 143 -15.18 23.02 20.08
C SER A 143 -15.13 23.36 21.57
N ALA A 144 -13.92 23.39 22.14
CA ALA A 144 -13.71 23.80 23.53
C ALA A 144 -12.32 24.42 23.75
N THR A 145 -12.20 25.30 24.74
CA THR A 145 -10.93 25.83 25.24
C THR A 145 -10.71 25.35 26.66
N LEU A 146 -9.56 24.71 26.93
CA LEU A 146 -9.22 24.11 28.22
C LEU A 146 -7.87 24.60 28.71
N ASN A 147 -7.74 24.77 30.03
CA ASN A 147 -6.42 24.97 30.63
C ASN A 147 -5.65 23.65 30.68
N THR A 148 -4.32 23.69 30.56
CA THR A 148 -3.44 22.51 30.73
C THR A 148 -3.82 21.65 31.94
N GLY A 149 -4.02 20.35 31.74
CA GLY A 149 -4.44 19.40 32.79
C GLY A 149 -5.94 19.39 33.13
N SER A 150 -6.78 20.21 32.49
CA SER A 150 -8.24 20.20 32.71
C SER A 150 -8.91 19.06 31.94
N THR A 151 -10.06 18.60 32.43
CA THR A 151 -10.88 17.57 31.77
C THR A 151 -12.15 18.16 31.15
N LEU A 152 -12.67 17.48 30.13
CA LEU A 152 -13.96 17.80 29.51
C LEU A 152 -14.63 16.55 28.96
N GLN A 153 -15.94 16.43 29.19
CA GLN A 153 -16.75 15.35 28.62
C GLN A 153 -17.15 15.71 27.18
N PHE A 154 -16.76 14.89 26.21
CA PHE A 154 -17.34 14.88 24.88
C PHE A 154 -18.38 13.76 24.78
N THR A 155 -19.44 14.00 24.02
CA THR A 155 -20.38 12.97 23.57
C THR A 155 -20.33 12.90 22.05
N ALA A 156 -20.69 11.75 21.51
CA ALA A 156 -20.85 11.59 20.08
C ALA A 156 -22.12 10.78 19.79
N THR A 157 -22.78 11.16 18.70
CA THR A 157 -23.99 10.52 18.22
C THR A 157 -23.80 10.20 16.75
N ASP A 158 -23.85 8.92 16.41
CA ASP A 158 -23.97 8.44 15.04
C ASP A 158 -25.45 8.33 14.65
N SER A 159 -25.81 8.74 13.43
CA SER A 159 -27.19 8.70 12.95
C SER A 159 -27.67 7.30 12.51
N ALA A 160 -26.77 6.33 12.35
CA ALA A 160 -27.12 4.91 12.23
C ALA A 160 -27.13 4.17 13.60
N GLY A 161 -26.86 4.87 14.70
CA GLY A 161 -26.87 4.31 16.05
C GLY A 161 -25.68 3.40 16.38
N LEU A 162 -24.60 3.48 15.60
CA LEU A 162 -23.42 2.63 15.77
C LEU A 162 -22.54 3.07 16.95
N THR A 163 -21.85 2.10 17.56
CA THR A 163 -20.86 2.37 18.61
C THR A 163 -19.66 3.11 18.04
N VAL A 164 -19.28 4.20 18.69
CA VAL A 164 -18.11 5.01 18.33
C VAL A 164 -16.88 4.67 19.18
N THR A 165 -15.72 4.81 18.56
CA THR A 165 -14.39 4.74 19.19
C THR A 165 -13.77 6.14 19.22
N TRP A 166 -13.01 6.45 20.26
CA TRP A 166 -12.43 7.79 20.45
C TRP A 166 -10.92 7.81 20.24
N SER A 167 -10.44 8.88 19.62
CA SER A 167 -9.04 9.24 19.55
C SER A 167 -8.86 10.74 19.75
N ALA A 168 -7.71 11.17 20.28
CA ALA A 168 -7.43 12.59 20.48
C ALA A 168 -5.94 12.92 20.36
N THR A 169 -5.66 14.18 20.07
CA THR A 169 -4.30 14.76 20.11
C THR A 169 -4.14 15.75 21.26
N GLY A 170 -2.89 16.06 21.64
CA GLY A 170 -2.57 17.03 22.71
C GLY A 170 -2.99 16.65 24.13
N GLY A 171 -3.56 15.47 24.31
CA GLY A 171 -4.13 14.99 25.56
C GLY A 171 -4.56 13.53 25.42
N THR A 172 -5.29 13.01 26.39
CA THR A 172 -5.86 11.66 26.36
C THR A 172 -7.39 11.71 26.33
N ILE A 173 -8.04 10.67 25.82
CA ILE A 173 -9.50 10.52 25.86
C ILE A 173 -9.88 9.09 26.24
N THR A 174 -10.91 8.93 27.08
CA THR A 174 -11.42 7.60 27.45
C THR A 174 -12.40 7.07 26.40
N SER A 175 -12.70 5.76 26.46
CA SER A 175 -13.79 5.14 25.67
C SER A 175 -15.14 5.82 25.87
N ASN A 176 -15.34 6.48 27.01
CA ASN A 176 -16.57 7.15 27.38
C ASN A 176 -16.56 8.63 26.96
N GLY A 177 -15.56 9.10 26.20
CA GLY A 177 -15.47 10.47 25.70
C GLY A 177 -14.90 11.51 26.67
N LEU A 178 -14.38 11.10 27.84
CA LEU A 178 -13.76 12.04 28.78
C LEU A 178 -12.34 12.40 28.31
N TYR A 179 -12.16 13.62 27.82
CA TYR A 179 -10.87 14.18 27.41
C TYR A 179 -10.12 14.78 28.60
N THR A 180 -8.79 14.63 28.62
CA THR A 180 -7.87 15.28 29.56
C THR A 180 -6.82 16.06 28.77
N ALA A 181 -6.77 17.38 28.94
CA ALA A 181 -5.82 18.25 28.28
C ALA A 181 -4.38 17.99 28.77
N GLY A 182 -3.43 17.87 27.84
CA GLY A 182 -2.00 17.79 28.14
C GLY A 182 -1.41 19.11 28.66
N THR A 183 -0.07 19.14 28.69
CA THR A 183 0.71 20.28 29.19
C THR A 183 1.16 21.27 28.12
N THR A 184 1.08 20.89 26.84
CA THR A 184 1.47 21.74 25.71
C THR A 184 0.27 22.57 25.25
N ALA A 185 0.38 23.90 25.29
CA ALA A 185 -0.61 24.78 24.68
C ALA A 185 -0.60 24.66 23.15
N GLY A 186 -1.79 24.72 22.53
CA GLY A 186 -1.97 24.53 21.10
C GLY A 186 -3.40 24.13 20.73
N THR A 187 -3.66 24.00 19.43
CA THR A 187 -4.94 23.49 18.92
C THR A 187 -4.80 22.02 18.55
N PHE A 188 -5.72 21.21 19.07
CA PHE A 188 -5.75 19.77 18.96
C PHE A 188 -7.13 19.29 18.52
N LYS A 189 -7.24 17.99 18.24
CA LYS A 189 -8.44 17.38 17.67
C LYS A 189 -8.88 16.20 18.50
N VAL A 190 -10.17 16.12 18.78
CA VAL A 190 -10.86 14.91 19.24
C VAL A 190 -11.63 14.34 18.05
N THR A 191 -11.52 13.04 17.82
CA THR A 191 -12.21 12.34 16.72
C THR A 191 -12.96 11.12 17.27
N ALA A 192 -14.24 11.03 16.93
CA ALA A 192 -15.07 9.86 17.11
C ALA A 192 -15.18 9.12 15.77
N THR A 193 -14.96 7.81 15.78
CA THR A 193 -14.97 6.94 14.60
C THR A 193 -15.94 5.77 14.83
N ASP A 194 -16.94 5.59 13.97
CA ASP A 194 -17.87 4.45 14.07
C ASP A 194 -17.27 3.15 13.48
N SER A 195 -18.05 2.07 13.51
CA SER A 195 -17.65 0.77 12.95
C SER A 195 -17.56 0.74 11.41
N ASN A 196 -18.02 1.78 10.71
CA ASN A 196 -17.95 1.95 9.26
C ASN A 196 -16.86 2.95 8.85
N ASN A 197 -16.03 3.41 9.78
CA ASN A 197 -15.01 4.46 9.58
C ASN A 197 -15.59 5.83 9.15
N ASN A 198 -16.86 6.13 9.45
CA ASN A 198 -17.38 7.48 9.43
C ASN A 198 -16.83 8.28 10.64
N LEU A 199 -16.51 9.56 10.42
CA LEU A 199 -15.75 10.38 11.37
C LEU A 199 -16.53 11.62 11.82
N GLY A 200 -16.64 11.81 13.13
CA GLY A 200 -17.08 13.05 13.77
C GLY A 200 -15.92 13.70 14.50
N THR A 201 -15.84 15.03 14.50
CA THR A 201 -14.62 15.72 14.99
C THR A 201 -14.94 16.98 15.78
N ALA A 202 -14.18 17.21 16.87
CA ALA A 202 -14.21 18.45 17.64
C ALA A 202 -12.80 19.05 17.80
N SER A 203 -12.74 20.38 17.93
CA SER A 203 -11.49 21.14 18.11
C SER A 203 -11.27 21.48 19.59
N VAL A 204 -10.07 21.22 20.11
CA VAL A 204 -9.70 21.57 21.49
C VAL A 204 -8.50 22.50 21.51
N THR A 205 -8.69 23.70 22.05
CA THR A 205 -7.60 24.65 22.28
C THR A 205 -7.11 24.49 23.71
N ILE A 206 -5.88 24.01 23.90
CA ILE A 206 -5.21 24.01 25.20
C ILE A 206 -4.48 25.33 25.38
N GLN A 207 -4.74 26.00 26.50
CA GLN A 207 -4.01 27.19 26.93
C GLN A 207 -3.28 26.92 28.24
N ASN A 208 -2.14 27.60 28.46
CA ASN A 208 -1.41 27.48 29.72
C ASN A 208 -2.29 27.93 30.89
N SER A 209 -2.36 27.12 31.94
CA SER A 209 -2.94 27.54 33.22
C SER A 209 -2.18 28.77 33.73
N THR A 210 -2.76 29.98 33.59
CA THR A 210 -2.24 31.20 34.21
C THR A 210 -2.47 31.14 35.71
N ARG A 211 -1.69 30.29 36.39
CA ARG A 211 -1.68 30.16 37.85
C ARG A 211 -1.05 31.42 38.43
N GLY A 212 -1.88 32.44 38.62
CA GLY A 212 -1.55 33.73 39.22
C GLY A 212 -0.31 34.40 38.62
N SER A 213 -0.51 35.45 37.82
CA SER A 213 0.46 36.55 37.84
C SER A 213 0.45 37.11 39.26
N THR A 214 1.29 36.54 40.14
CA THR A 214 1.51 37.05 41.48
C THR A 214 2.05 38.46 41.27
N ALA A 215 1.20 39.45 41.52
CA ALA A 215 1.55 40.85 41.41
C ALA A 215 2.74 41.11 42.34
N ARG A 216 3.95 41.03 41.77
CA ARG A 216 5.21 41.35 42.43
C ARG A 216 5.20 42.86 42.61
N ARG A 217 4.46 43.32 43.63
CA ARG A 217 4.42 44.71 44.06
C ARG A 217 5.87 45.16 44.19
N ALA A 218 6.26 46.12 43.36
CA ALA A 218 7.49 46.85 43.56
C ALA A 218 7.40 47.50 44.94
N ARG A 219 8.19 46.99 45.90
CA ARG A 219 8.46 47.69 47.14
C ARG A 219 9.78 48.42 46.94
N CYS A 220 9.69 49.65 46.46
CA CYS A 220 10.80 50.59 46.58
C CYS A 220 10.86 51.06 48.04
N SER A 221 12.06 51.07 48.59
CA SER A 221 12.46 51.72 49.84
C SER A 221 13.95 52.01 49.72
#